data_AF-A0A7U2EZM3-F1
#
_entry.id   AF-A0A7U2EZM3-F1
#
_cell.length_a   1.000
_cell.length_b   1.000
_cell.length_c   1.000
_cell.angle_alpha   90.00
_cell.angle_beta   90.00
_cell.angle_gamma   90.00
#
_symmetry.space_group_name_H-M   'P 1'
#
loop_
_entity.id
_entity.type
_entity.pdbx_description
1 polymer ?
#
loop_
_entity_poly.entity_id
_entity_poly.type
_entity_poly.pdbx_seq_one_letter_code
_entity_poly.pdbx_strand_id
1 'polypeptide(L)'
;MDELQKTHMNELKIPEASDSSAFTTSSPASVHPSAHDSQASAGQYQFMNSGSCRVPRCPYIVGATFTATSHEPSVPFGHDYITKYPKLPDNWEKLSQLDSCLSRPFLGGRSITHATRTLTITSTIRSGYGRGAQILVINNNMVAKIYDPLYYKFINEYDYTEPVICDADGDYLREAAAYTELQSSPAAVETTPIYHGSFTVETDTYVTPSGGKEKRVVPLILIEYLRGQSMSSIKPHTLSDEVRSAITRKVIVAEIVILHAGVDHYDYCPRNIMLLNLDESPLTLTEDYINNHVQVKVIDFNISIVNAHPSHKYRRWYKSDAKAGRKPQSPIVRYHGQMIEFYYWVPKSTSAEEWLWEQFHGDERFRPVTWDPKNPLKSPKYLDDSEDDSGGSSDSGISMGTTKE
;
A
#
# COMPACT_ATOMS: atom_id res chain seq x y z
N MET A 1 8.37 -21.27 -78.31
CA MET A 1 9.55 -20.60 -78.90
C MET A 1 9.76 -19.34 -78.09
N ASP A 2 10.50 -19.34 -76.98
CA ASP A 2 11.58 -20.24 -76.56
C ASP A 2 11.47 -20.60 -75.07
N GLU A 3 11.65 -21.90 -74.81
CA GLU A 3 12.06 -22.49 -73.54
C GLU A 3 13.59 -22.42 -73.43
N LEU A 4 14.09 -22.45 -72.18
CA LEU A 4 15.33 -23.07 -71.66
C LEU A 4 15.84 -22.19 -70.48
N GLN A 5 16.11 -22.65 -69.27
CA GLN A 5 16.05 -23.97 -68.66
C GLN A 5 16.26 -23.82 -67.12
N LYS A 6 15.53 -24.65 -66.35
CA LYS A 6 15.78 -25.24 -65.01
C LYS A 6 17.19 -25.01 -64.41
N THR A 7 17.37 -24.73 -63.10
CA THR A 7 17.37 -25.62 -61.90
C THR A 7 17.78 -24.71 -60.71
N HIS A 8 17.41 -24.85 -59.43
CA HIS A 8 17.36 -26.00 -58.52
C HIS A 8 16.55 -25.60 -57.25
N MET A 9 15.71 -26.52 -56.74
CA MET A 9 15.24 -26.55 -55.34
C MET A 9 16.18 -27.43 -54.50
N ASN A 10 16.40 -27.04 -53.24
CA ASN A 10 16.39 -27.88 -52.02
C ASN A 10 16.64 -26.96 -50.81
N GLU A 11 15.67 -26.82 -49.91
CA GLU A 11 15.53 -27.48 -48.60
C GLU A 11 15.79 -26.49 -47.46
N LEU A 12 14.73 -26.06 -46.76
CA LEU A 12 14.84 -25.71 -45.35
C LEU A 12 13.49 -25.95 -44.67
N LYS A 13 13.50 -26.94 -43.77
CA LYS A 13 12.39 -27.38 -42.92
C LYS A 13 12.02 -26.30 -41.93
N ILE A 14 10.71 -26.09 -41.80
CA ILE A 14 10.02 -25.36 -40.74
C ILE A 14 9.86 -26.30 -39.54
N PRO A 15 10.09 -25.85 -38.29
CA PRO A 15 9.42 -26.42 -37.13
C PRO A 15 8.17 -25.61 -36.78
N GLU A 16 7.07 -26.33 -36.56
CA GLU A 16 5.83 -25.85 -35.96
C GLU A 16 6.04 -25.38 -34.52
N ALA A 17 5.41 -24.27 -34.15
CA ALA A 17 4.97 -24.03 -32.79
C ALA A 17 3.76 -23.09 -32.80
N SER A 18 2.64 -23.66 -32.38
CA SER A 18 1.44 -22.99 -31.86
C SER A 18 1.80 -21.99 -30.76
N ASP A 19 1.22 -20.80 -30.77
CA ASP A 19 0.29 -20.41 -29.70
C ASP A 19 -0.41 -19.09 -29.94
N SER A 20 -1.67 -19.07 -29.50
CA SER A 20 -2.64 -17.99 -29.55
C SER A 20 -2.23 -16.82 -28.66
N SER A 21 -2.18 -15.62 -29.24
CA SER A 21 -1.98 -14.35 -28.56
C SER A 21 -3.24 -13.92 -27.80
N ALA A 22 -3.18 -13.96 -26.47
CA ALA A 22 -4.07 -13.19 -25.60
C ALA A 22 -3.31 -11.98 -25.05
N PHE A 23 -3.90 -10.80 -25.21
CA PHE A 23 -3.40 -9.52 -24.72
C PHE A 23 -3.25 -9.52 -23.20
N THR A 24 -2.02 -9.32 -22.71
CA THR A 24 -1.74 -8.96 -21.30
C THR A 24 -1.17 -7.56 -21.25
N THR A 25 -1.93 -6.63 -20.68
CA THR A 25 -1.42 -5.30 -20.28
C THR A 25 -0.77 -5.44 -18.90
N SER A 26 0.55 -5.63 -18.88
CA SER A 26 1.37 -5.57 -17.67
C SER A 26 1.84 -4.13 -17.43
N SER A 27 1.35 -3.49 -16.38
CA SER A 27 2.02 -2.32 -15.78
C SER A 27 3.25 -2.79 -15.00
N PRO A 28 4.39 -2.07 -15.05
CA PRO A 28 5.60 -2.48 -14.37
C PRO A 28 5.51 -2.19 -12.86
N ALA A 29 5.58 -3.24 -12.04
CA ALA A 29 5.77 -3.12 -10.60
C ALA A 29 7.19 -2.58 -10.31
N SER A 30 7.28 -1.44 -9.62
CA SER A 30 8.56 -0.91 -9.15
C SER A 30 9.09 -1.80 -8.02
N VAL A 31 10.19 -2.50 -8.28
CA VAL A 31 10.86 -3.34 -7.29
C VAL A 31 11.70 -2.45 -6.38
N HIS A 32 11.21 -2.16 -5.18
CA HIS A 32 12.01 -1.54 -4.13
C HIS A 32 12.89 -2.59 -3.42
N PRO A 33 14.20 -2.35 -3.23
CA PRO A 33 15.07 -3.32 -2.58
C PRO A 33 14.84 -3.40 -1.06
N SER A 34 14.80 -4.66 -0.61
CA SER A 34 14.70 -5.12 0.78
C SER A 34 15.80 -4.58 1.69
N ALA A 35 15.41 -4.14 2.89
CA ALA A 35 16.29 -3.61 3.91
C ALA A 35 16.77 -4.71 4.87
N HIS A 36 18.00 -5.18 4.70
CA HIS A 36 18.83 -5.72 5.78
C HIS A 36 20.30 -5.61 5.35
N ASP A 37 21.01 -4.57 5.83
CA ASP A 37 22.28 -4.77 6.51
C ASP A 37 22.92 -3.47 7.03
N SER A 38 23.68 -3.65 8.12
CA SER A 38 24.67 -2.78 8.75
C SER A 38 24.20 -1.65 9.69
N GLN A 39 24.48 -1.88 10.98
CA GLN A 39 24.69 -0.85 11.99
C GLN A 39 25.87 0.04 11.57
N ALA A 40 25.69 1.36 11.58
CA ALA A 40 26.78 2.32 11.48
C ALA A 40 26.77 3.26 12.69
N SER A 41 27.89 3.25 13.41
CA SER A 41 28.20 4.04 14.59
C SER A 41 28.16 5.55 14.34
N ALA A 42 27.80 6.31 15.38
CA ALA A 42 27.95 7.76 15.43
C ALA A 42 29.42 8.17 15.21
N GLY A 43 29.68 8.88 14.10
CA GLY A 43 30.99 9.45 13.78
C GLY A 43 30.92 10.32 12.53
N GLN A 44 31.21 11.61 12.71
CA GLN A 44 31.67 12.64 11.77
C GLN A 44 31.55 12.43 10.23
N TYR A 45 30.87 13.40 9.59
CA TYR A 45 30.92 13.77 8.16
C TYR A 45 30.76 12.65 7.11
N GLN A 46 29.57 12.57 6.53
CA GLN A 46 29.40 12.07 5.16
C GLN A 46 28.87 13.20 4.27
N PHE A 47 29.79 13.98 3.70
CA PHE A 47 29.53 14.59 2.40
C PHE A 47 29.66 13.47 1.38
N MET A 48 28.55 12.97 0.82
CA MET A 48 28.66 12.10 -0.35
C MET A 48 29.18 12.96 -1.51
N ASN A 49 30.45 12.73 -1.83
CA ASN A 49 31.18 13.40 -2.90
C ASN A 49 30.88 12.68 -4.23
N SER A 50 29.63 12.74 -4.69
CA SER A 50 29.29 12.59 -6.10
C SER A 50 28.69 13.92 -6.55
N GLY A 51 29.27 14.54 -7.57
CA GLY A 51 29.20 15.97 -7.87
C GLY A 51 27.85 16.58 -8.27
N SER A 52 26.71 16.08 -7.80
CA SER A 52 25.39 16.68 -8.07
C SER A 52 24.38 16.67 -6.92
N CYS A 53 24.59 15.94 -5.81
CA CYS A 53 23.57 15.84 -4.75
C CYS A 53 24.09 16.29 -3.37
N ARG A 54 24.10 17.60 -3.13
CA ARG A 54 24.36 18.18 -1.79
C ARG A 54 23.09 18.14 -0.96
N VAL A 55 22.74 16.98 -0.43
CA VAL A 55 21.60 16.88 0.49
C VAL A 55 22.05 17.34 1.89
N PRO A 56 21.36 18.32 2.51
CA PRO A 56 21.64 18.71 3.89
C PRO A 56 21.58 17.53 4.85
N ARG A 57 22.29 17.64 5.99
CA ARG A 57 22.26 16.59 7.02
C ARG A 57 20.84 16.40 7.54
N CYS A 58 20.41 15.14 7.63
CA CYS A 58 19.14 14.75 8.21
C CYS A 58 18.99 15.27 9.66
N PRO A 59 17.98 16.13 9.96
CA PRO A 59 17.78 16.69 11.30
C PRO A 59 17.10 15.68 12.24
N TYR A 60 16.59 14.57 11.71
CA TYR A 60 15.82 13.58 12.45
C TYR A 60 16.73 12.56 13.16
N ILE A 61 17.42 13.03 14.19
CA ILE A 61 18.35 12.22 15.00
C ILE A 61 17.82 11.97 16.41
N VAL A 62 18.23 10.86 17.02
CA VAL A 62 17.88 10.52 18.41
C VAL A 62 18.27 11.66 19.36
N GLY A 63 17.37 12.00 20.27
CA GLY A 63 17.50 13.13 21.20
C GLY A 63 17.02 14.47 20.64
N ALA A 64 16.77 14.59 19.33
CA ALA A 64 16.18 15.80 18.78
C ALA A 64 14.70 15.95 19.19
N THR A 65 14.28 17.19 19.38
CA THR A 65 12.93 17.55 19.80
C THR A 65 12.31 18.53 18.82
N PHE A 66 11.05 18.31 18.47
CA PHE A 66 10.28 19.16 17.57
C PHE A 66 8.95 19.54 18.20
N THR A 67 8.48 20.74 17.89
CA THR A 67 7.09 21.13 18.17
C THR A 67 6.27 20.80 16.93
N ALA A 68 5.36 19.85 17.06
CA ALA A 68 4.43 19.48 16.02
C ALA A 68 3.09 20.20 16.21
N THR A 69 2.54 20.74 15.13
CA THR A 69 1.22 21.40 15.11
C THR A 69 0.23 20.48 14.42
N SER A 70 -0.90 20.22 15.08
CA SER A 70 -1.99 19.40 14.52
C SER A 70 -2.43 19.95 13.17
N HIS A 71 -2.69 19.04 12.23
CA HIS A 71 -2.95 19.36 10.85
C HIS A 71 -4.09 18.53 10.30
N GLU A 72 -5.04 19.18 9.63
CA GLU A 72 -6.06 18.52 8.82
C GLU A 72 -5.56 18.45 7.36
N PRO A 73 -5.25 17.24 6.85
CA PRO A 73 -4.76 17.06 5.49
C PRO A 73 -5.75 17.58 4.43
N SER A 74 -5.22 18.06 3.30
CA SER A 74 -6.03 18.31 2.11
C SER A 74 -6.54 17.01 1.47
N VAL A 75 -7.36 17.12 0.43
CA VAL A 75 -7.84 15.97 -0.33
C VAL A 75 -6.67 15.20 -0.99
N PRO A 76 -6.65 13.85 -0.92
CA PRO A 76 -5.63 13.04 -1.57
C PRO A 76 -5.68 13.14 -3.10
N PHE A 77 -4.54 12.86 -3.73
CA PHE A 77 -4.32 12.82 -5.18
C PHE A 77 -3.42 11.63 -5.57
N GLY A 78 -3.32 11.36 -6.88
CA GLY A 78 -2.68 10.15 -7.42
C GLY A 78 -3.54 8.91 -7.23
N HIS A 79 -3.05 7.71 -7.56
CA HIS A 79 -3.71 6.41 -7.29
C HIS A 79 -5.26 6.44 -7.38
N ASP A 80 -5.80 6.65 -8.59
CA ASP A 80 -7.24 6.76 -8.90
C ASP A 80 -8.05 7.87 -8.20
N TYR A 81 -7.42 8.78 -7.46
CA TYR A 81 -8.05 10.03 -7.06
C TYR A 81 -8.10 11.02 -8.25
N ILE A 82 -9.27 11.58 -8.50
CA ILE A 82 -9.52 12.58 -9.57
C ILE A 82 -8.95 13.97 -9.23
N THR A 83 -8.47 14.16 -8.00
CA THR A 83 -7.77 15.37 -7.59
C THR A 83 -6.54 15.55 -8.48
N LYS A 84 -6.37 16.74 -9.05
CA LYS A 84 -5.23 17.02 -9.93
C LYS A 84 -3.92 16.92 -9.15
N TYR A 85 -2.89 16.39 -9.80
CA TYR A 85 -1.53 16.49 -9.30
C TYR A 85 -1.13 17.95 -9.12
N PRO A 86 -0.34 18.28 -8.08
CA PRO A 86 0.24 19.59 -7.91
C PRO A 86 1.05 19.99 -9.15
N LYS A 87 0.97 21.26 -9.53
CA LYS A 87 1.83 21.76 -10.60
C LYS A 87 3.28 21.77 -10.10
N LEU A 88 4.15 21.06 -10.80
CA LEU A 88 5.59 21.13 -10.59
C LEU A 88 6.15 22.46 -11.14
N PRO A 89 7.24 22.99 -10.58
CA PRO A 89 7.95 24.13 -11.15
C PRO A 89 8.36 23.88 -12.60
N ASP A 90 8.39 24.94 -13.41
CA ASP A 90 8.93 24.84 -14.77
C ASP A 90 10.42 24.45 -14.68
N ASN A 91 10.85 23.46 -15.48
CA ASN A 91 12.21 22.89 -15.44
C ASN A 91 12.59 22.19 -14.11
N TRP A 92 11.62 21.68 -13.34
CA TRP A 92 11.87 20.98 -12.07
C TRP A 92 12.95 19.87 -12.16
N GLU A 93 13.03 19.18 -13.30
CA GLU A 93 14.02 18.12 -13.58
C GLU A 93 15.47 18.60 -13.51
N LYS A 94 15.69 19.91 -13.73
CA LYS A 94 17.02 20.56 -13.72
C LYS A 94 17.36 21.20 -12.37
N LEU A 95 16.39 21.27 -11.45
CA LEU A 95 16.62 21.82 -10.11
C LEU A 95 17.43 20.84 -9.28
N SER A 96 18.23 21.35 -8.34
CA SER A 96 18.71 20.49 -7.26
C SER A 96 17.52 20.06 -6.39
N GLN A 97 17.65 18.95 -5.65
CA GLN A 97 16.58 18.51 -4.75
C GLN A 97 16.21 19.57 -3.72
N LEU A 98 17.21 20.30 -3.21
CA LEU A 98 16.99 21.38 -2.25
C LEU A 98 16.23 22.55 -2.87
N ASP A 99 16.64 23.00 -4.07
CA ASP A 99 15.96 24.08 -4.78
C ASP A 99 14.53 23.68 -5.14
N SER A 100 14.33 22.42 -5.54
CA SER A 100 13.00 21.84 -5.75
C SER A 100 12.18 21.95 -4.46
N CYS A 101 12.66 21.44 -3.33
CA CYS A 101 11.94 21.49 -2.04
C CYS A 101 11.65 22.91 -1.54
N LEU A 102 12.46 23.91 -1.93
CA LEU A 102 12.26 25.31 -1.57
C LEU A 102 11.36 26.06 -2.57
N SER A 103 11.21 25.55 -3.79
CA SER A 103 10.42 26.20 -4.85
C SER A 103 8.92 26.23 -4.57
N ARG A 104 8.42 25.33 -3.70
CA ARG A 104 7.00 25.22 -3.38
C ARG A 104 6.81 24.82 -1.91
N PRO A 105 5.90 25.47 -1.16
CA PRO A 105 5.52 24.98 0.16
C PRO A 105 4.78 23.63 0.06
N PHE A 106 4.80 22.87 1.15
CA PHE A 106 3.96 21.68 1.36
C PHE A 106 2.52 21.94 0.89
N LEU A 107 1.92 20.98 0.15
CA LEU A 107 0.51 21.06 -0.21
C LEU A 107 -0.32 21.16 1.05
N GLY A 108 -1.00 22.28 1.24
CA GLY A 108 -1.57 22.64 2.54
C GLY A 108 -2.70 21.73 3.05
N GLY A 109 -3.62 22.38 3.71
CA GLY A 109 -4.55 21.79 4.65
C GLY A 109 -4.74 22.83 5.74
N ARG A 110 -5.33 22.44 6.86
CA ARG A 110 -5.58 23.38 7.95
C ARG A 110 -4.73 23.02 9.16
N SER A 111 -3.71 23.83 9.43
CA SER A 111 -2.99 23.78 10.70
C SER A 111 -3.89 24.32 11.82
N ILE A 112 -4.03 23.54 12.89
CA ILE A 112 -4.74 23.94 14.10
C ILE A 112 -3.69 24.48 15.07
N THR A 113 -3.36 25.78 14.92
CA THR A 113 -2.20 26.44 15.54
C THR A 113 -2.12 26.32 17.06
N HIS A 114 -3.26 26.17 17.75
CA HIS A 114 -3.33 26.03 19.20
C HIS A 114 -3.21 24.58 19.70
N ALA A 115 -3.25 23.59 18.80
CA ALA A 115 -3.11 22.18 19.13
C ALA A 115 -1.69 21.71 18.78
N THR A 116 -0.74 21.91 19.69
CA THR A 116 0.65 21.51 19.50
C THR A 116 1.07 20.36 20.42
N ARG A 117 2.09 19.62 20.01
CA ARG A 117 2.67 18.50 20.76
C ARG A 117 4.18 18.50 20.62
N THR A 118 4.88 18.35 21.74
CA THR A 118 6.33 18.14 21.75
C THR A 118 6.66 16.70 21.42
N LEU A 119 7.49 16.49 20.41
CA LEU A 119 7.93 15.19 19.92
C LEU A 119 9.43 15.05 20.16
N THR A 120 9.84 14.09 20.99
CA THR A 120 11.25 13.75 21.18
C THR A 120 11.56 12.43 20.50
N ILE A 121 12.57 12.42 19.60
CA ILE A 121 13.02 11.20 18.94
C ILE A 121 13.78 10.35 19.96
N THR A 122 13.27 9.15 20.24
CA THR A 122 13.91 8.22 21.19
C THR A 122 14.59 7.04 20.52
N SER A 123 14.19 6.68 19.29
CA SER A 123 14.87 5.67 18.48
C SER A 123 14.62 5.91 16.99
N THR A 124 15.44 5.30 16.14
CA THR A 124 15.30 5.34 14.68
C THR A 124 14.88 3.96 14.17
N ILE A 125 13.80 3.89 13.39
CA ILE A 125 13.42 2.67 12.66
C ILE A 125 14.02 2.72 11.25
N ARG A 126 13.82 3.84 10.53
CA ARG A 126 14.35 4.06 9.18
C ARG A 126 14.47 5.55 8.91
N SER A 127 15.67 6.06 8.65
CA SER A 127 15.87 7.47 8.27
C SER A 127 17.08 7.65 7.36
N GLY A 128 17.21 8.84 6.80
CA GLY A 128 18.27 9.23 5.87
C GLY A 128 17.80 9.35 4.43
N TYR A 129 18.76 9.68 3.56
CA TYR A 129 18.55 9.92 2.14
C TYR A 129 18.05 8.68 1.40
N GLY A 130 17.13 8.88 0.46
CA GLY A 130 16.61 7.81 -0.40
C GLY A 130 15.72 6.81 0.33
N ARG A 131 15.23 7.14 1.53
CA ARG A 131 14.41 6.23 2.36
C ARG A 131 12.91 6.53 2.32
N GLY A 132 12.49 7.48 1.48
CA GLY A 132 11.12 7.98 1.47
C GLY A 132 10.78 8.66 2.80
N ALA A 133 9.61 8.33 3.36
CA ALA A 133 9.24 8.80 4.69
C ALA A 133 10.24 8.34 5.78
N GLN A 134 10.55 9.25 6.69
CA GLN A 134 11.44 9.04 7.82
C GLN A 134 10.63 8.45 8.98
N ILE A 135 11.02 7.29 9.49
CA ILE A 135 10.30 6.49 10.48
C ILE A 135 11.09 6.48 11.79
N LEU A 136 10.51 7.10 12.82
CA LEU A 136 11.19 7.43 14.07
C LEU A 136 10.30 7.06 15.25
N VAL A 137 10.87 6.48 16.31
CA VAL A 137 10.16 6.28 17.57
C VAL A 137 10.16 7.59 18.33
N ILE A 138 8.97 8.03 18.72
CA ILE A 138 8.73 9.27 19.45
C ILE A 138 8.23 8.94 20.85
N ASN A 139 8.82 9.58 21.86
CA ASN A 139 8.40 9.47 23.27
C ASN A 139 8.26 8.01 23.76
N ASN A 140 9.03 7.07 23.18
CA ASN A 140 9.04 5.62 23.47
C ASN A 140 7.78 4.81 23.16
N ASN A 141 6.71 5.43 22.66
CA ASN A 141 5.41 4.77 22.49
C ASN A 141 4.68 5.10 21.19
N MET A 142 5.20 6.01 20.38
CA MET A 142 4.64 6.34 19.07
C MET A 142 5.69 6.22 17.98
N VAL A 143 5.23 6.13 16.75
CA VAL A 143 6.05 6.29 15.56
C VAL A 143 5.62 7.57 14.85
N ALA A 144 6.59 8.44 14.56
CA ALA A 144 6.42 9.49 13.57
C ALA A 144 6.87 8.96 12.21
N LYS A 145 5.99 9.09 11.23
CA LYS A 145 6.31 8.93 9.82
C LYS A 145 6.31 10.31 9.19
N ILE A 146 7.49 10.83 8.90
CA ILE A 146 7.73 12.21 8.46
C ILE A 146 7.99 12.21 6.95
N TYR A 147 7.17 12.92 6.18
CA TYR A 147 7.24 12.95 4.72
C TYR A 147 8.03 14.17 4.27
N ASP A 148 9.33 14.14 4.53
CA ASP A 148 10.23 15.20 4.11
C ASP A 148 10.79 14.92 2.70
N PRO A 149 10.36 15.64 1.64
CA PRO A 149 10.80 15.40 0.28
C PRO A 149 12.32 15.57 0.08
N LEU A 150 13.01 16.26 0.98
CA LEU A 150 14.47 16.42 0.93
C LEU A 150 15.23 15.11 1.17
N TYR A 151 14.58 14.11 1.77
CA TYR A 151 15.18 12.81 2.04
C TYR A 151 14.56 11.67 1.21
N TYR A 152 13.67 12.00 0.27
CA TYR A 152 13.17 11.06 -0.72
C TYR A 152 14.25 10.77 -1.78
N LYS A 153 14.08 9.66 -2.51
CA LYS A 153 14.98 9.26 -3.59
C LYS A 153 14.77 10.21 -4.78
N PHE A 154 15.68 11.17 -4.95
CA PHE A 154 15.54 12.20 -5.98
C PHE A 154 16.00 11.77 -7.36
N ILE A 155 16.98 10.88 -7.43
CA ILE A 155 17.45 10.28 -8.68
C ILE A 155 17.13 8.78 -8.60
N ASN A 156 16.36 8.28 -9.56
CA ASN A 156 16.00 6.86 -9.61
C ASN A 156 17.17 6.00 -10.12
N GLU A 157 16.98 4.68 -10.17
CA GLU A 157 18.00 3.73 -10.63
C GLU A 157 18.36 3.84 -12.12
N TYR A 158 17.61 4.64 -12.88
CA TYR A 158 17.83 4.93 -14.29
C TYR A 158 18.35 6.37 -14.51
N ASP A 159 18.85 7.01 -13.46
CA ASP A 159 19.38 8.38 -13.47
C ASP A 159 18.35 9.48 -13.85
N TYR A 160 17.04 9.20 -13.73
CA TYR A 160 16.01 10.23 -13.91
C TYR A 160 15.67 10.93 -12.58
N THR A 161 15.41 12.24 -12.68
CA THR A 161 14.93 13.06 -11.58
C THR A 161 13.47 12.71 -11.26
N GLU A 162 13.18 12.46 -9.98
CA GLU A 162 11.83 12.14 -9.49
C GLU A 162 11.14 13.36 -8.86
N PRO A 163 9.81 13.49 -9.00
CA PRO A 163 9.05 14.61 -8.47
C PRO A 163 8.81 14.46 -6.95
N VAL A 164 9.89 14.39 -6.17
CA VAL A 164 9.89 14.01 -4.73
C VAL A 164 8.92 14.79 -3.84
N ILE A 165 8.58 16.04 -4.20
CA ILE A 165 7.58 16.84 -3.46
C ILE A 165 6.18 16.28 -3.69
N CYS A 166 5.85 15.92 -4.92
CA CYS A 166 4.58 15.27 -5.23
C CYS A 166 4.49 13.89 -4.60
N ASP A 167 5.60 13.15 -4.54
CA ASP A 167 5.64 11.83 -3.92
C ASP A 167 5.39 11.94 -2.41
N ALA A 168 6.15 12.81 -1.72
CA ALA A 168 6.00 13.01 -0.28
C ALA A 168 4.61 13.55 0.11
N ASP A 169 4.08 14.52 -0.66
CA ASP A 169 2.74 15.05 -0.43
C ASP A 169 1.68 13.97 -0.67
N GLY A 170 1.81 13.21 -1.77
CA GLY A 170 0.87 12.16 -2.12
C GLY A 170 0.82 11.06 -1.06
N ASP A 171 1.99 10.59 -0.63
CA ASP A 171 2.14 9.56 0.40
C ASP A 171 1.50 9.99 1.71
N TYR A 172 1.80 11.21 2.17
CA TYR A 172 1.20 11.78 3.37
C TYR A 172 -0.33 11.85 3.27
N LEU A 173 -0.86 12.44 2.19
CA LEU A 173 -2.29 12.69 2.07
C LEU A 173 -3.10 11.39 1.96
N ARG A 174 -2.60 10.40 1.21
CA ARG A 174 -3.26 9.09 1.07
C ARG A 174 -3.24 8.32 2.38
N GLU A 175 -2.11 8.26 3.06
CA GLU A 175 -1.98 7.54 4.33
C GLU A 175 -2.83 8.18 5.43
N ALA A 176 -2.81 9.51 5.52
CA ALA A 176 -3.64 10.23 6.48
C ALA A 176 -5.14 10.06 6.21
N ALA A 177 -5.56 10.04 4.93
CA ALA A 177 -6.94 9.77 4.56
C ALA A 177 -7.36 8.34 4.95
N ALA A 178 -6.52 7.35 4.68
CA ALA A 178 -6.77 5.96 5.04
C ALA A 178 -6.93 5.76 6.55
N TYR A 179 -5.97 6.21 7.36
CA TYR A 179 -6.08 6.10 8.81
C TYR A 179 -7.30 6.82 9.37
N THR A 180 -7.68 7.95 8.78
CA THR A 180 -8.89 8.70 9.16
C THR A 180 -10.16 7.91 8.87
N GLU A 181 -10.29 7.31 7.66
CA GLU A 181 -11.44 6.47 7.30
C GLU A 181 -11.57 5.27 8.25
N LEU A 182 -10.44 4.60 8.53
CA LEU A 182 -10.41 3.40 9.36
C LEU A 182 -10.89 3.65 10.80
N GLN A 183 -10.83 4.89 11.31
CA GLN A 183 -11.36 5.22 12.64
C GLN A 183 -12.87 5.02 12.76
N SER A 184 -13.59 4.93 11.64
CA SER A 184 -15.04 4.67 11.63
C SER A 184 -15.42 3.21 11.92
N SER A 185 -14.46 2.28 11.87
CA SER A 185 -14.68 0.85 12.07
C SER A 185 -13.87 0.32 13.26
N PRO A 186 -14.53 -0.09 14.37
CA PRO A 186 -13.81 -0.65 15.53
C PRO A 186 -12.92 -1.85 15.17
N ALA A 187 -13.40 -2.75 14.30
CA ALA A 187 -12.63 -3.90 13.86
C ALA A 187 -11.37 -3.51 13.05
N ALA A 188 -11.48 -2.45 12.24
CA ALA A 188 -10.32 -1.93 11.52
C ALA A 188 -9.31 -1.26 12.45
N VAL A 189 -9.78 -0.49 13.44
CA VAL A 189 -8.93 0.10 14.49
C VAL A 189 -8.16 -0.98 15.26
N GLU A 190 -8.78 -2.13 15.55
CA GLU A 190 -8.10 -3.27 16.16
C GLU A 190 -7.04 -3.91 15.25
N THR A 191 -7.19 -3.77 13.92
CA THR A 191 -6.32 -4.37 12.91
C THR A 191 -5.21 -3.43 12.42
N THR A 192 -5.21 -2.16 12.84
CA THR A 192 -4.20 -1.17 12.47
C THR A 192 -3.56 -0.52 13.70
N PRO A 193 -2.37 0.11 13.59
CA PRO A 193 -1.85 0.97 14.65
C PRO A 193 -2.88 2.01 15.09
N ILE A 194 -2.91 2.34 16.38
CA ILE A 194 -3.69 3.50 16.84
C ILE A 194 -3.19 4.75 16.11
N TYR A 195 -4.10 5.48 15.48
CA TYR A 195 -3.79 6.73 14.81
C TYR A 195 -3.92 7.90 15.79
N HIS A 196 -2.80 8.58 16.05
CA HIS A 196 -2.76 9.75 16.93
C HIS A 196 -2.99 11.07 16.19
N GLY A 197 -3.19 11.01 14.87
CA GLY A 197 -3.51 12.15 14.04
C GLY A 197 -2.37 12.58 13.11
N SER A 198 -2.66 13.66 12.40
CA SER A 198 -1.81 14.31 11.41
C SER A 198 -1.23 15.59 11.97
N PHE A 199 0.03 15.87 11.64
CA PHE A 199 0.74 17.03 12.16
C PHE A 199 1.68 17.62 11.11
N THR A 200 2.17 18.82 11.38
CA THR A 200 3.26 19.48 10.66
C THR A 200 4.34 19.88 11.64
N VAL A 201 5.59 19.89 11.20
CA VAL A 201 6.74 20.40 11.96
C VAL A 201 7.51 21.41 11.13
N GLU A 202 7.98 22.48 11.76
CA GLU A 202 8.98 23.35 11.15
C GLU A 202 10.37 22.74 11.34
N THR A 203 11.13 22.65 10.25
CA THR A 203 12.52 22.15 10.28
C THR A 203 13.47 23.13 9.63
N ASP A 204 14.61 23.37 10.29
CA ASP A 204 15.71 24.17 9.75
C ASP A 204 16.44 23.39 8.66
N THR A 205 16.60 23.99 7.48
CA THR A 205 17.38 23.44 6.37
C THR A 205 18.54 24.37 6.02
N TYR A 206 19.75 23.83 6.07
CA TYR A 206 20.96 24.58 5.74
C TYR A 206 21.10 24.71 4.22
N VAL A 207 21.01 25.94 3.71
CA VAL A 207 21.02 26.27 2.27
C VAL A 207 22.38 26.68 1.74
N THR A 208 23.33 27.06 2.60
CA THR A 208 24.69 27.42 2.18
C THR A 208 25.75 26.86 3.11
N PRO A 209 26.98 26.58 2.61
CA PRO A 209 28.12 26.23 3.47
C PRO A 209 28.44 27.32 4.52
N SER A 210 28.07 28.58 4.24
CA SER A 210 28.22 29.74 5.12
C SER A 210 27.13 29.90 6.18
N GLY A 211 26.18 28.94 6.28
CA GLY A 211 25.24 28.88 7.40
C GLY A 211 23.88 29.55 7.19
N GLY A 212 23.50 29.88 5.95
CA GLY A 212 22.13 30.28 5.65
C GLY A 212 21.14 29.16 6.01
N LYS A 213 20.05 29.51 6.69
CA LYS A 213 18.99 28.58 7.09
C LYS A 213 17.67 29.03 6.48
N GLU A 214 17.00 28.10 5.81
CA GLU A 214 15.60 28.25 5.42
C GLU A 214 14.75 27.33 6.28
N LYS A 215 13.57 27.80 6.67
CA LYS A 215 12.59 26.97 7.37
C LYS A 215 11.68 26.29 6.35
N ARG A 216 11.46 24.98 6.54
CA ARG A 216 10.47 24.22 5.78
C ARG A 216 9.43 23.64 6.73
N VAL A 217 8.17 23.69 6.32
CA VAL A 217 7.09 22.97 6.99
C VAL A 217 7.00 21.58 6.38
N VAL A 218 7.07 20.56 7.22
CA VAL A 218 7.07 19.16 6.79
C VAL A 218 5.90 18.42 7.46
N PRO A 219 5.08 17.69 6.70
CA PRO A 219 3.99 16.90 7.25
C PRO A 219 4.48 15.60 7.89
N LEU A 220 3.73 15.12 8.87
CA LEU A 220 3.92 13.81 9.48
C LEU A 220 2.60 13.23 9.98
N ILE A 221 2.57 11.93 10.15
CA ILE A 221 1.55 11.25 10.96
C ILE A 221 2.17 10.67 12.21
N LEU A 222 1.38 10.58 13.28
CA LEU A 222 1.71 9.85 14.48
C LEU A 222 0.83 8.61 14.60
N ILE A 223 1.47 7.46 14.74
CA ILE A 223 0.80 6.18 14.95
C ILE A 223 1.42 5.44 16.15
N GLU A 224 0.73 4.41 16.64
CA GLU A 224 1.23 3.54 17.70
C GLU A 224 2.60 2.93 17.37
N TYR A 225 3.49 2.87 18.36
CA TYR A 225 4.70 2.06 18.25
C TYR A 225 4.41 0.59 18.57
N LEU A 226 4.35 -0.22 17.51
CA LEU A 226 4.10 -1.65 17.63
C LEU A 226 5.35 -2.41 18.09
N ARG A 227 5.22 -3.12 19.21
CA ARG A 227 6.26 -4.02 19.73
C ARG A 227 6.02 -5.44 19.19
N GLY A 228 6.40 -5.63 17.94
CA GLY A 228 6.27 -6.92 17.26
C GLY A 228 7.34 -7.07 16.17
N GLN A 229 7.18 -8.09 15.34
CA GLN A 229 8.05 -8.34 14.21
C GLN A 229 7.26 -8.19 12.90
N SER A 230 7.91 -7.69 11.85
CA SER A 230 7.32 -7.74 10.51
C SER A 230 7.18 -9.20 10.09
N MET A 231 6.09 -9.56 9.42
CA MET A 231 5.92 -10.89 8.88
C MET A 231 7.07 -11.25 7.93
N SER A 232 7.59 -10.28 7.17
CA SER A 232 8.75 -10.48 6.30
C SER A 232 10.07 -10.83 7.02
N SER A 233 10.24 -10.49 8.30
CA SER A 233 11.45 -10.83 9.06
C SER A 233 11.43 -12.25 9.61
N ILE A 234 10.27 -12.92 9.56
CA ILE A 234 10.10 -14.29 10.01
C ILE A 234 10.43 -15.22 8.86
N LYS A 235 11.21 -16.27 9.15
CA LYS A 235 11.53 -17.32 8.19
C LYS A 235 10.40 -18.35 8.18
N PRO A 236 9.53 -18.42 7.15
CA PRO A 236 8.35 -19.27 7.23
C PRO A 236 8.71 -20.75 7.39
N HIS A 237 9.78 -21.21 6.73
CA HIS A 237 10.25 -22.59 6.80
C HIS A 237 10.71 -23.07 8.19
N THR A 238 10.85 -22.18 9.18
CA THR A 238 11.15 -22.57 10.56
C THR A 238 9.90 -22.82 11.39
N LEU A 239 8.71 -22.57 10.84
CA LEU A 239 7.40 -22.77 11.48
C LEU A 239 6.71 -24.02 10.91
N SER A 240 5.88 -24.69 11.71
CA SER A 240 5.05 -25.80 11.24
C SER A 240 3.98 -25.32 10.25
N ASP A 241 3.45 -26.24 9.45
CA ASP A 241 2.44 -25.93 8.44
C ASP A 241 1.15 -25.40 9.09
N GLU A 242 0.77 -25.92 10.25
CA GLU A 242 -0.39 -25.49 11.04
C GLU A 242 -0.21 -24.04 11.53
N VAL A 243 0.97 -23.70 12.03
CA VAL A 243 1.28 -22.34 12.50
C VAL A 243 1.28 -21.35 11.34
N ARG A 244 1.91 -21.68 10.20
CA ARG A 244 1.90 -20.79 9.03
C ARG A 244 0.48 -20.60 8.49
N SER A 245 -0.31 -21.67 8.43
CA SER A 245 -1.72 -21.63 8.04
C SER A 245 -2.52 -20.70 8.96
N ALA A 246 -2.37 -20.83 10.28
CA ALA A 246 -3.05 -20.00 11.25
C ALA A 246 -2.70 -18.50 11.14
N ILE A 247 -1.42 -18.18 10.94
CA ILE A 247 -0.96 -16.81 10.71
C ILE A 247 -1.59 -16.27 9.42
N THR A 248 -1.49 -17.02 8.31
CA THR A 248 -1.99 -16.60 6.99
C THR A 248 -3.50 -16.34 7.03
N ARG A 249 -4.28 -17.19 7.72
CA ARG A 249 -5.71 -16.95 7.93
C ARG A 249 -5.97 -15.60 8.62
N LYS A 250 -5.28 -15.31 9.72
CA LYS A 250 -5.48 -14.05 10.47
C LYS A 250 -5.10 -12.83 9.63
N VAL A 251 -4.03 -12.95 8.84
CA VAL A 251 -3.59 -11.91 7.90
C VAL A 251 -4.64 -11.65 6.82
N ILE A 252 -5.14 -12.68 6.15
CA ILE A 252 -6.19 -12.53 5.14
C ILE A 252 -7.46 -11.90 5.73
N VAL A 253 -7.89 -12.35 6.92
CA VAL A 253 -9.04 -11.76 7.62
C VAL A 253 -8.79 -10.28 7.92
N ALA A 254 -7.57 -9.91 8.35
CA ALA A 254 -7.20 -8.53 8.61
C ALA A 254 -7.33 -7.64 7.36
N GLU A 255 -6.89 -8.11 6.18
CA GLU A 255 -7.12 -7.37 4.92
C GLU A 255 -8.61 -7.17 4.64
N ILE A 256 -9.42 -8.23 4.75
CA ILE A 256 -10.85 -8.14 4.47
C ILE A 256 -11.56 -7.16 5.41
N VAL A 257 -11.15 -7.10 6.68
CA VAL A 257 -11.67 -6.12 7.65
C VAL A 257 -11.34 -4.69 7.21
N ILE A 258 -10.11 -4.43 6.77
CA ILE A 258 -9.65 -3.13 6.29
C ILE A 258 -10.40 -2.74 5.01
N LEU A 259 -10.53 -3.67 4.07
CA LEU A 259 -11.25 -3.47 2.81
C LEU A 259 -12.73 -3.16 3.06
N HIS A 260 -13.36 -3.91 3.97
CA HIS A 260 -14.75 -3.68 4.35
C HIS A 260 -14.96 -2.36 5.09
N ALA A 261 -13.95 -1.88 5.81
CA ALA A 261 -13.94 -0.55 6.40
C ALA A 261 -13.72 0.59 5.37
N GLY A 262 -13.64 0.27 4.07
CA GLY A 262 -13.60 1.25 3.00
C GLY A 262 -12.20 1.62 2.51
N VAL A 263 -11.16 0.92 2.95
CA VAL A 263 -9.77 1.19 2.53
C VAL A 263 -9.20 -0.01 1.79
N ASP A 264 -8.78 0.19 0.56
CA ASP A 264 -7.95 -0.79 -0.17
C ASP A 264 -6.48 -0.42 0.04
N HIS A 265 -5.68 -1.37 0.53
CA HIS A 265 -4.29 -1.12 0.92
C HIS A 265 -3.36 -0.88 -0.29
N TYR A 266 -3.61 -1.54 -1.43
CA TYR A 266 -2.77 -1.54 -2.64
C TYR A 266 -1.31 -2.01 -2.51
N ASP A 267 -0.77 -2.15 -1.29
CA ASP A 267 0.55 -2.76 -1.00
C ASP A 267 0.48 -3.88 0.05
N TYR A 268 -0.51 -4.76 -0.06
CA TYR A 268 -0.75 -5.77 0.98
C TYR A 268 0.22 -6.95 0.86
N CYS A 269 1.33 -6.89 1.59
CA CYS A 269 2.39 -7.89 1.54
C CYS A 269 3.08 -8.07 2.91
N PRO A 270 3.85 -9.17 3.13
CA PRO A 270 4.45 -9.49 4.43
C PRO A 270 5.30 -8.38 5.08
N ARG A 271 5.90 -7.46 4.30
CA ARG A 271 6.67 -6.34 4.87
C ARG A 271 5.80 -5.32 5.62
N ASN A 272 4.53 -5.21 5.23
CA ASN A 272 3.55 -4.24 5.74
C ASN A 272 2.61 -4.86 6.80
N ILE A 273 2.95 -6.06 7.29
CA ILE A 273 2.18 -6.79 8.29
C ILE A 273 3.07 -6.98 9.52
N MET A 274 2.58 -6.54 10.68
CA MET A 274 3.22 -6.72 11.97
C MET A 274 2.51 -7.82 12.77
N LEU A 275 3.28 -8.78 13.28
CA LEU A 275 2.82 -9.81 14.21
C LEU A 275 3.29 -9.44 15.63
N LEU A 276 2.33 -9.25 16.53
CA LEU A 276 2.57 -8.92 17.92
C LEU A 276 2.34 -10.15 18.80
N ASN A 277 3.04 -10.21 19.94
CA ASN A 277 3.01 -11.33 20.89
C ASN A 277 3.41 -12.67 20.26
N LEU A 278 4.32 -12.66 19.28
CA LEU A 278 4.92 -13.86 18.71
C LEU A 278 6.21 -14.17 19.47
N ASP A 279 6.10 -14.28 20.80
CA ASP A 279 7.24 -14.29 21.72
C ASP A 279 7.67 -15.71 22.10
N GLU A 280 6.90 -16.72 21.71
CA GLU A 280 7.20 -18.11 21.95
C GLU A 280 8.23 -18.67 20.97
N SER A 281 9.03 -19.63 21.46
CA SER A 281 9.95 -20.39 20.63
C SER A 281 9.18 -20.99 19.44
N PRO A 282 9.73 -20.95 18.21
CA PRO A 282 9.12 -21.60 17.05
C PRO A 282 8.73 -23.07 17.27
N LEU A 283 9.39 -23.75 18.22
CA LEU A 283 9.13 -25.14 18.58
C LEU A 283 7.92 -25.34 19.51
N THR A 284 7.40 -24.28 20.14
CA THR A 284 6.24 -24.34 21.06
C THR A 284 5.00 -23.65 20.50
N LEU A 285 5.13 -22.89 19.41
CA LEU A 285 4.00 -22.27 18.73
C LEU A 285 3.01 -23.34 18.25
N THR A 286 1.76 -23.18 18.65
CA THR A 286 0.62 -23.99 18.21
C THR A 286 -0.40 -23.12 17.50
N GLU A 287 -1.26 -23.72 16.69
CA GLU A 287 -2.39 -23.03 16.06
C GLU A 287 -3.29 -22.33 17.11
N ASP A 288 -3.53 -22.97 18.25
CA ASP A 288 -4.34 -22.40 19.34
C ASP A 288 -3.69 -21.11 19.89
N TYR A 289 -2.37 -21.13 20.11
CA TYR A 289 -1.64 -19.94 20.53
C TYR A 289 -1.76 -18.80 19.52
N ILE A 290 -1.56 -19.10 18.22
CA ILE A 290 -1.70 -18.10 17.16
C ILE A 290 -3.10 -17.49 17.16
N ASN A 291 -4.14 -18.31 17.28
CA ASN A 291 -5.53 -17.86 17.24
C ASN A 291 -5.86 -16.96 18.44
N ASN A 292 -5.39 -17.31 19.65
CA ASN A 292 -5.79 -16.64 20.89
C ASN A 292 -4.88 -15.47 21.31
N HIS A 293 -3.60 -15.46 20.93
CA HIS A 293 -2.62 -14.52 21.50
C HIS A 293 -1.93 -13.60 20.49
N VAL A 294 -1.65 -14.10 19.29
CA VAL A 294 -0.97 -13.30 18.27
C VAL A 294 -1.92 -12.25 17.70
N GLN A 295 -1.47 -11.00 17.61
CA GLN A 295 -2.24 -9.94 16.97
C GLN A 295 -1.63 -9.57 15.63
N VAL A 296 -2.47 -9.30 14.64
CA VAL A 296 -2.08 -8.82 13.32
C VAL A 296 -2.36 -7.33 13.25
N LYS A 297 -1.34 -6.54 12.90
CA LYS A 297 -1.46 -5.11 12.65
C LYS A 297 -0.92 -4.77 11.26
N VAL A 298 -1.72 -4.09 10.45
CA VAL A 298 -1.33 -3.68 9.09
C VAL A 298 -0.85 -2.23 9.10
N ILE A 299 0.24 -1.94 8.37
CA ILE A 299 0.93 -0.65 8.35
C ILE A 299 1.24 -0.21 6.91
N ASP A 300 1.66 1.04 6.73
CA ASP A 300 2.17 1.58 5.45
C ASP A 300 1.08 1.77 4.37
N PHE A 301 0.13 2.66 4.66
CA PHE A 301 -1.02 2.96 3.80
C PHE A 301 -0.72 4.10 2.79
N ASN A 302 0.54 4.40 2.47
CA ASN A 302 0.92 5.55 1.63
C ASN A 302 0.44 5.46 0.18
N ILE A 303 0.18 4.25 -0.33
CA ILE A 303 -0.41 4.06 -1.68
C ILE A 303 -1.86 3.56 -1.65
N SER A 304 -2.48 3.55 -0.47
CA SER A 304 -3.85 3.07 -0.30
C SER A 304 -4.91 3.99 -0.91
N ILE A 305 -6.11 3.43 -1.09
CA ILE A 305 -7.28 4.14 -1.62
C ILE A 305 -8.44 4.04 -0.64
N VAL A 306 -9.05 5.17 -0.32
CA VAL A 306 -10.31 5.25 0.41
C VAL A 306 -11.45 5.15 -0.61
N ASN A 307 -12.09 3.99 -0.66
CA ASN A 307 -13.04 3.62 -1.71
C ASN A 307 -14.27 4.54 -1.77
N ALA A 308 -14.76 4.98 -0.61
CA ALA A 308 -15.89 5.89 -0.49
C ALA A 308 -15.54 7.37 -0.67
N HIS A 309 -14.24 7.72 -0.79
CA HIS A 309 -13.79 9.10 -0.79
C HIS A 309 -14.40 9.89 -1.96
N PRO A 310 -14.82 11.16 -1.78
CA PRO A 310 -15.41 11.95 -2.84
C PRO A 310 -14.52 12.11 -4.08
N SER A 311 -13.20 12.15 -3.92
CA SER A 311 -12.28 12.25 -5.07
C SER A 311 -11.90 10.89 -5.67
N HIS A 312 -12.34 9.74 -5.15
CA HIS A 312 -12.01 8.47 -5.78
C HIS A 312 -12.81 8.27 -7.10
N LYS A 313 -12.10 8.01 -8.21
CA LYS A 313 -12.66 7.85 -9.55
C LYS A 313 -13.76 6.81 -9.62
N TYR A 314 -13.60 5.69 -8.91
CA TYR A 314 -14.52 4.56 -8.95
C TYR A 314 -15.50 4.52 -7.76
N ARG A 315 -15.63 5.62 -7.00
CA ARG A 315 -16.50 5.66 -5.79
C ARG A 315 -17.94 5.19 -6.01
N ARG A 316 -18.48 5.36 -7.23
CA ARG A 316 -19.86 4.96 -7.56
C ARG A 316 -20.05 3.44 -7.49
N TRP A 317 -19.07 2.69 -7.97
CA TRP A 317 -19.07 1.21 -7.94
C TRP A 317 -18.95 0.69 -6.51
N TYR A 318 -18.15 1.37 -5.67
CA TYR A 318 -18.09 1.01 -4.25
C TYR A 318 -19.40 1.29 -3.52
N LYS A 319 -20.09 2.41 -3.80
CA LYS A 319 -21.39 2.70 -3.16
C LYS A 319 -22.49 1.68 -3.52
N SER A 320 -22.43 1.07 -4.71
CA SER A 320 -23.34 -0.03 -5.05
C SER A 320 -23.02 -1.32 -4.29
N ASP A 321 -21.75 -1.55 -3.96
CA ASP A 321 -21.29 -2.76 -3.26
C ASP A 321 -21.43 -2.64 -1.74
N ALA A 322 -21.11 -1.48 -1.18
CA ALA A 322 -21.15 -1.15 0.25
C ALA A 322 -22.56 -0.83 0.80
N LYS A 323 -23.62 -1.44 0.23
CA LYS A 323 -24.98 -1.32 0.80
C LYS A 323 -24.93 -1.74 2.27
N ALA A 324 -25.35 -0.83 3.15
CA ALA A 324 -25.36 -1.05 4.60
C ALA A 324 -26.02 -2.39 4.94
N GLY A 325 -25.31 -3.24 5.68
CA GLY A 325 -25.77 -4.58 6.08
C GLY A 325 -25.26 -5.75 5.22
N ARG A 326 -24.51 -5.51 4.14
CA ARG A 326 -23.85 -6.61 3.40
C ARG A 326 -22.66 -7.17 4.18
N LYS A 327 -22.51 -8.50 4.16
CA LYS A 327 -21.34 -9.19 4.71
C LYS A 327 -20.07 -8.75 3.95
N PRO A 328 -18.89 -8.75 4.60
CA PRO A 328 -17.62 -8.55 3.93
C PRO A 328 -17.41 -9.51 2.74
N GLN A 329 -16.60 -9.08 1.77
CA GLN A 329 -16.18 -9.89 0.63
C GLN A 329 -15.55 -11.21 1.10
N SER A 330 -15.79 -12.29 0.35
CA SER A 330 -15.16 -13.58 0.63
C SER A 330 -13.64 -13.52 0.38
N PRO A 331 -12.81 -13.99 1.32
CA PRO A 331 -11.39 -14.26 1.10
C PRO A 331 -11.12 -15.06 -0.17
N ILE A 332 -11.99 -16.03 -0.49
CA ILE A 332 -11.86 -16.88 -1.68
C ILE A 332 -11.89 -16.04 -2.95
N VAL A 333 -12.85 -15.10 -3.07
CA VAL A 333 -12.95 -14.22 -4.23
C VAL A 333 -11.82 -13.18 -4.25
N ARG A 334 -11.45 -12.66 -3.07
CA ARG A 334 -10.39 -11.64 -2.97
C ARG A 334 -9.01 -12.18 -3.37
N TYR A 335 -8.68 -13.39 -2.95
CA TYR A 335 -7.35 -13.98 -3.09
C TYR A 335 -7.23 -15.05 -4.18
N HIS A 336 -8.28 -15.33 -4.94
CA HIS A 336 -8.22 -16.25 -6.08
C HIS A 336 -7.14 -15.82 -7.08
N GLY A 337 -6.10 -16.65 -7.27
CA GLY A 337 -4.95 -16.34 -8.11
C GLY A 337 -4.03 -15.21 -7.60
N GLN A 338 -4.22 -14.72 -6.37
CA GLN A 338 -3.51 -13.57 -5.80
C GLN A 338 -2.71 -13.93 -4.53
N MET A 339 -2.43 -15.22 -4.30
CA MET A 339 -1.72 -15.71 -3.11
C MET A 339 -0.19 -15.64 -3.21
N ILE A 340 0.36 -14.98 -4.25
CA ILE A 340 1.80 -15.00 -4.55
C ILE A 340 2.66 -14.43 -3.41
N GLU A 341 2.21 -13.35 -2.77
CA GLU A 341 2.89 -12.72 -1.62
C GLU A 341 2.94 -13.64 -0.39
N PHE A 342 2.03 -14.62 -0.30
CA PHE A 342 1.88 -15.55 0.81
C PHE A 342 2.28 -16.98 0.46
N TYR A 343 2.91 -17.21 -0.69
CA TYR A 343 3.25 -18.54 -1.20
C TYR A 343 4.00 -19.40 -0.17
N TYR A 344 4.98 -18.84 0.53
CA TYR A 344 5.77 -19.57 1.53
C TYR A 344 5.06 -19.73 2.89
N TRP A 345 3.90 -19.11 3.06
CA TRP A 345 3.10 -19.12 4.28
C TRP A 345 1.94 -20.12 4.23
N VAL A 346 1.62 -20.64 3.05
CA VAL A 346 0.67 -21.74 2.89
C VAL A 346 1.37 -23.10 3.08
N PRO A 347 0.71 -24.13 3.64
CA PRO A 347 1.24 -25.50 3.69
C PRO A 347 1.64 -26.01 2.30
N LYS A 348 2.75 -26.76 2.21
CA LYS A 348 3.27 -27.24 0.91
C LYS A 348 2.49 -28.42 0.33
N SER A 349 1.71 -29.10 1.17
CA SER A 349 0.95 -30.30 0.81
C SER A 349 -0.32 -30.02 0.00
N THR A 350 -0.71 -28.76 -0.13
CA THR A 350 -1.94 -28.32 -0.81
C THR A 350 -1.64 -27.14 -1.73
N SER A 351 -2.42 -26.97 -2.80
CA SER A 351 -2.35 -25.75 -3.60
C SER A 351 -2.85 -24.55 -2.80
N ALA A 352 -2.44 -23.33 -3.16
CA ALA A 352 -2.91 -22.12 -2.47
C ALA A 352 -4.44 -21.95 -2.61
N GLU A 353 -4.97 -22.35 -3.75
CA GLU A 353 -6.39 -22.36 -4.12
C GLU A 353 -7.20 -23.35 -3.27
N GLU A 354 -6.74 -24.60 -3.15
CA GLU A 354 -7.38 -25.60 -2.30
C GLU A 354 -7.30 -25.20 -0.83
N TRP A 355 -6.15 -24.70 -0.36
CA TRP A 355 -6.01 -24.19 0.99
C TRP A 355 -7.00 -23.05 1.28
N LEU A 356 -7.11 -22.07 0.38
CA LEU A 356 -8.03 -20.94 0.53
C LEU A 356 -9.48 -21.40 0.63
N TRP A 357 -9.86 -22.40 -0.18
CA TRP A 357 -11.18 -23.02 -0.09
C TRP A 357 -11.39 -23.73 1.25
N GLU A 358 -10.44 -24.57 1.67
CA GLU A 358 -10.51 -25.29 2.96
C GLU A 358 -10.63 -24.35 4.16
N GLN A 359 -9.95 -23.21 4.13
CA GLN A 359 -9.95 -22.28 5.26
C GLN A 359 -11.22 -21.41 5.36
N PHE A 360 -11.89 -21.09 4.25
CA PHE A 360 -12.92 -20.04 4.23
C PHE A 360 -14.25 -20.45 3.59
N HIS A 361 -14.34 -21.61 2.93
CA HIS A 361 -15.61 -22.06 2.38
C HIS A 361 -16.63 -22.36 3.50
N GLY A 362 -17.83 -21.79 3.38
CA GLY A 362 -18.88 -21.93 4.38
C GLY A 362 -18.71 -21.04 5.61
N ASP A 363 -17.69 -20.18 5.66
CA ASP A 363 -17.53 -19.21 6.74
C ASP A 363 -18.62 -18.13 6.67
N GLU A 364 -19.55 -18.18 7.62
CA GLU A 364 -20.72 -17.31 7.66
C GLU A 364 -20.38 -15.83 7.91
N ARG A 365 -19.15 -15.50 8.29
CA ARG A 365 -18.71 -14.10 8.42
C ARG A 365 -18.64 -13.39 7.07
N PHE A 366 -18.46 -14.12 5.98
CA PHE A 366 -18.26 -13.55 4.64
C PHE A 366 -19.45 -13.83 3.71
N ARG A 367 -19.48 -13.14 2.57
CA ARG A 367 -20.43 -13.46 1.49
C ARG A 367 -20.21 -14.90 0.99
N PRO A 368 -21.27 -15.69 0.84
CA PRO A 368 -21.14 -17.09 0.42
C PRO A 368 -20.76 -17.20 -1.05
N VAL A 369 -19.97 -18.22 -1.38
CA VAL A 369 -19.39 -18.41 -2.71
C VAL A 369 -19.58 -19.84 -3.21
N THR A 370 -19.66 -20.00 -4.53
CA THR A 370 -19.54 -21.30 -5.21
C THR A 370 -18.30 -21.29 -6.10
N TRP A 371 -17.50 -22.35 -6.01
CA TRP A 371 -16.28 -22.52 -6.76
C TRP A 371 -15.81 -23.98 -6.70
N ASP A 372 -15.08 -24.42 -7.72
CA ASP A 372 -14.39 -25.72 -7.73
C ASP A 372 -12.89 -25.46 -7.56
N PRO A 373 -12.30 -25.69 -6.37
CA PRO A 373 -10.89 -25.40 -6.12
C PRO A 373 -9.95 -26.28 -6.96
N LYS A 374 -10.43 -27.42 -7.47
CA LYS A 374 -9.65 -28.31 -8.35
C LYS A 374 -9.58 -27.80 -9.79
N ASN A 375 -10.39 -26.80 -10.14
CA ASN A 375 -10.37 -26.13 -11.42
C ASN A 375 -10.10 -24.63 -11.23
N PRO A 376 -8.85 -24.25 -10.90
CA PRO A 376 -8.50 -22.89 -10.52
C PRO A 376 -8.66 -21.88 -11.66
N LEU A 377 -8.81 -22.34 -12.91
CA LEU A 377 -9.06 -21.48 -14.08
C LEU A 377 -10.48 -20.87 -14.08
N LYS A 378 -11.43 -21.48 -13.36
CA LYS A 378 -12.76 -20.89 -13.19
C LYS A 378 -12.72 -19.94 -12.00
N SER A 379 -13.21 -18.72 -12.18
CA SER A 379 -13.32 -17.77 -11.07
C SER A 379 -14.43 -18.16 -10.08
N PRO A 380 -14.22 -17.97 -8.77
CA PRO A 380 -15.28 -18.11 -7.77
C PRO A 380 -16.41 -17.10 -8.03
N LYS A 381 -17.65 -17.49 -7.73
CA LYS A 381 -18.83 -16.62 -7.89
C LYS A 381 -19.57 -16.50 -6.57
N TYR A 382 -20.12 -15.33 -6.28
CA TYR A 382 -21.02 -15.18 -5.15
C TYR A 382 -22.38 -15.84 -5.43
N LEU A 383 -22.98 -16.44 -4.41
CA LEU A 383 -24.30 -17.08 -4.53
C LEU A 383 -25.45 -16.07 -4.61
N ASP A 384 -25.28 -14.87 -4.08
CA ASP A 384 -26.30 -13.82 -4.02
C ASP A 384 -26.35 -12.93 -5.28
N ASP A 385 -25.35 -13.01 -6.18
CA ASP A 385 -25.33 -12.25 -7.43
C ASP A 385 -26.24 -12.85 -8.52
N SER A 386 -26.83 -14.03 -8.31
CA SER A 386 -27.70 -14.70 -9.29
C SER A 386 -29.20 -14.35 -9.23
N GLU A 387 -29.64 -13.51 -8.27
CA GLU A 387 -31.07 -13.20 -8.10
C GLU A 387 -31.54 -11.90 -8.78
N ASP A 388 -30.64 -11.01 -9.21
CA ASP A 388 -31.00 -9.68 -9.75
C ASP A 388 -31.16 -9.62 -11.29
N ASP A 389 -30.91 -10.69 -12.04
CA ASP A 389 -30.93 -10.69 -13.53
C ASP A 389 -32.22 -11.25 -14.16
N SER A 390 -33.26 -11.54 -13.36
CA SER A 390 -34.54 -12.12 -13.85
C SER A 390 -35.76 -11.21 -13.69
N GLY A 391 -35.59 -9.89 -13.63
CA GLY A 391 -36.66 -8.92 -13.34
C GLY A 391 -36.97 -7.89 -14.44
N GLY A 392 -36.72 -8.21 -15.72
CA GLY A 392 -36.78 -7.22 -16.81
C GLY A 392 -37.48 -7.67 -18.09
N SER A 393 -38.58 -8.41 -18.01
CA SER A 393 -39.50 -8.59 -19.15
C SER A 393 -40.82 -7.89 -18.86
N SER A 394 -40.82 -6.55 -18.94
CA SER A 394 -42.07 -5.80 -19.00
C SER A 394 -42.64 -5.89 -20.41
N ASP A 395 -43.54 -6.84 -20.55
CA ASP A 395 -44.54 -6.93 -21.62
C ASP A 395 -45.23 -5.56 -21.78
N SER A 396 -44.95 -4.87 -22.88
CA SER A 396 -45.59 -3.60 -23.24
C SER A 396 -46.65 -3.88 -24.30
N GLY A 397 -47.81 -4.35 -23.82
CA GLY A 397 -49.05 -4.35 -24.57
C GLY A 397 -49.45 -2.92 -24.93
N ILE A 398 -49.13 -2.51 -26.16
CA ILE A 398 -49.61 -1.26 -26.76
C ILE A 398 -51.10 -1.45 -27.10
N SER A 399 -51.97 -0.87 -26.28
CA SER A 399 -53.38 -0.64 -26.61
C SER A 399 -53.49 0.58 -27.52
N MET A 400 -53.75 0.35 -28.81
CA MET A 400 -54.16 1.42 -29.74
C MET A 400 -55.65 1.70 -29.58
N GLY A 401 -55.96 2.80 -28.88
CA GLY A 401 -57.28 3.42 -28.89
C GLY A 401 -57.46 4.27 -30.15
N THR A 402 -58.27 3.77 -31.07
CA THR A 402 -58.76 4.46 -32.28
C THR A 402 -59.64 5.65 -31.92
N THR A 403 -59.31 6.82 -32.47
CA THR A 403 -60.21 7.97 -32.59
C THR A 403 -60.95 7.87 -33.93
N LYS A 404 -62.28 7.90 -33.90
CA LYS A 404 -63.13 8.33 -35.02
C LYS A 404 -64.39 9.00 -34.50
N GLU A 405 -64.58 10.22 -35.02
CA GLU A 405 -65.79 11.06 -35.16
C GLU A 405 -66.53 11.54 -33.91
#